data_AF-A0A3B8SY48-F1
#
_entry.id   AF-A0A3B8SY48-F1
#
_cell.length_a   1.000
_cell.length_b   1.000
_cell.length_c   1.000
_cell.angle_alpha   90.00
_cell.angle_beta   90.00
_cell.angle_gamma   90.00
#
_symmetry.space_group_name_H-M   'P 1'
#
loop_
_entity.id
_entity.type
_entity.pdbx_description
1 polymer ?
#
loop_
_entity_poly.entity_id
_entity_poly.type
_entity_poly.pdbx_seq_one_letter_code
_entity_poly.pdbx_strand_id
1 'polypeptide(L)'
;YQDYARTRQSLAYQQEDLVGLNQTDTMDLGVHRNASALQQLFNSGRASIVSNMGPMLAPATKSELLSNSQLKPPQLFSHNDQQSLWQSALMDTNNTSGWGGRMADLLMDAEQRLPLSFSLGGTNQFQSGRIAQHYSMNSEGVEQFGGLNPIYDWNNARIEHHLRMVNSADDTFSRAYANKILDVRENNANLSAALAPIDATSVDYGTNEDLAKQLQAIAKLIAAQSTLGQSRQIFFASLGGFDTHDNQAYLLPRLQQTLSLALAGFDADLQARGLSEQVVTF
;
A
#
# COMPACT_ATOMS: atom_id res chain seq x y z
N TYR A 1 21.14 25.32 3.02
CA TYR A 1 20.00 25.78 3.84
C TYR A 1 19.45 27.15 3.39
N GLN A 2 20.26 28.20 3.25
CA GLN A 2 19.77 29.56 2.92
C GLN A 2 18.87 29.63 1.67
N ASP A 3 19.21 28.88 0.60
CA ASP A 3 18.38 28.81 -0.60
C ASP A 3 17.01 28.16 -0.33
N TYR A 4 16.96 27.06 0.42
CA TYR A 4 15.70 26.44 0.87
C TYR A 4 14.82 27.43 1.63
N ALA A 5 15.40 28.14 2.60
CA ALA A 5 14.66 29.11 3.41
C ALA A 5 14.11 30.28 2.56
N ARG A 6 14.92 30.78 1.60
CA ARG A 6 14.49 31.81 0.65
C ARG A 6 13.36 31.33 -0.25
N THR A 7 13.42 30.10 -0.75
CA THR A 7 12.41 29.52 -1.62
C THR A 7 11.11 29.20 -0.89
N ARG A 8 11.19 28.66 0.34
CA ARG A 8 10.01 28.24 1.12
C ARG A 8 9.38 29.36 1.95
N GLN A 9 10.11 30.44 2.23
CA GLN A 9 9.61 31.61 2.96
C GLN A 9 8.96 31.21 4.30
N SER A 10 7.69 31.55 4.52
CA SER A 10 6.95 31.22 5.74
C SER A 10 6.71 29.73 5.96
N LEU A 11 6.95 28.88 4.94
CA LEU A 11 6.88 27.42 5.04
C LEU A 11 8.24 26.78 5.32
N ALA A 12 9.30 27.56 5.47
CA ALA A 12 10.62 27.03 5.80
C ALA A 12 10.66 26.56 7.26
N TYR A 13 11.10 25.31 7.47
CA TYR A 13 11.51 24.85 8.80
C TYR A 13 12.82 25.50 9.20
N GLN A 14 12.98 25.80 10.49
CA GLN A 14 14.25 26.33 11.01
C GLN A 14 15.35 25.28 10.89
N GLN A 15 16.60 25.70 10.72
CA GLN A 15 17.70 24.75 10.53
C GLN A 15 17.89 23.84 11.75
N GLU A 16 17.64 24.35 12.95
CA GLU A 16 17.68 23.61 14.22
C GLU A 16 16.54 22.58 14.36
N ASP A 17 15.48 22.71 13.56
CA ASP A 17 14.36 21.77 13.53
C ASP A 17 14.62 20.55 12.64
N LEU A 18 15.75 20.54 11.91
CA LEU A 18 16.14 19.48 11.00
C LEU A 18 17.05 18.47 11.69
N VAL A 19 16.81 17.20 11.42
CA VAL A 19 17.67 16.08 11.83
C VAL A 19 18.43 15.53 10.61
N GLY A 20 19.72 15.29 10.78
CA GLY A 20 20.62 14.92 9.69
C GLY A 20 20.48 13.45 9.25
N LEU A 21 20.57 13.24 7.94
CA LEU A 21 20.70 11.93 7.31
C LEU A 21 22.18 11.64 7.06
N ASN A 22 22.67 10.54 7.63
CA ASN A 22 24.07 10.11 7.54
C ASN A 22 24.31 9.48 6.17
N GLN A 23 24.88 10.25 5.25
CA GLN A 23 25.25 9.79 3.92
C GLN A 23 26.58 10.39 3.47
N THR A 24 27.14 9.83 2.40
CA THR A 24 28.38 10.30 1.76
C THR A 24 28.09 10.84 0.35
N ASP A 25 27.51 12.02 0.29
CA ASP A 25 27.14 12.78 -0.91
C ASP A 25 27.66 14.22 -0.76
N THR A 26 27.63 14.97 -1.85
CA THR A 26 28.11 16.35 -1.97
C THR A 26 27.29 17.37 -1.19
N MET A 27 26.06 17.04 -0.80
CA MET A 27 25.15 17.95 -0.08
C MET A 27 24.60 17.26 1.16
N ASP A 28 24.77 17.88 2.32
CA ASP A 28 24.15 17.41 3.56
C ASP A 28 22.63 17.42 3.43
N LEU A 29 22.01 16.30 3.79
CA LEU A 29 20.55 16.13 3.75
C LEU A 29 20.00 16.01 5.17
N GLY A 30 18.77 16.46 5.35
CA GLY A 30 18.05 16.34 6.60
C GLY A 30 16.54 16.33 6.38
N VAL A 31 15.83 15.77 7.35
CA VAL A 31 14.37 15.79 7.42
C VAL A 31 13.95 16.61 8.63
N HIS A 32 12.70 17.07 8.65
CA HIS A 32 12.16 17.73 9.85
C HIS A 32 12.12 16.75 11.04
N ARG A 33 12.33 17.22 12.27
CA ARG A 33 12.36 16.39 13.49
C ARG A 33 11.14 15.49 13.70
N ASN A 34 9.99 15.86 13.14
CA ASN A 34 8.77 15.04 13.17
C ASN A 34 8.94 13.72 12.39
N ALA A 35 9.87 13.66 11.44
CA ALA A 35 10.26 12.45 10.71
C ALA A 35 11.53 11.79 11.28
N SER A 36 11.80 11.98 12.58
CA SER A 36 13.01 11.43 13.23
C SER A 36 13.09 9.90 13.19
N ALA A 37 11.96 9.19 13.23
CA ALA A 37 11.98 7.73 13.10
C ALA A 37 12.45 7.28 11.69
N LEU A 38 12.11 8.00 10.63
CA LEU A 38 12.61 7.76 9.28
C LEU A 38 14.11 8.08 9.19
N GLN A 39 14.55 9.14 9.85
CA GLN A 39 15.98 9.45 9.97
C GLN A 39 16.76 8.33 10.66
N GLN A 40 16.21 7.71 11.70
CA GLN A 40 16.81 6.55 12.36
C GLN A 40 16.86 5.33 11.44
N LEU A 41 15.78 5.03 10.71
CA LEU A 41 15.78 3.94 9.71
C LEU A 41 16.84 4.17 8.63
N PHE A 42 16.91 5.38 8.08
CA PHE A 42 17.91 5.72 7.06
C PHE A 42 19.33 5.56 7.61
N ASN A 43 19.61 6.13 8.79
CA ASN A 43 20.95 6.12 9.39
C ASN A 43 21.39 4.74 9.87
N SER A 44 20.45 3.81 10.07
CA SER A 44 20.74 2.40 10.38
C SER A 44 20.79 1.49 9.14
N GLY A 45 20.61 2.05 7.93
CA GLY A 45 20.64 1.29 6.68
C GLY A 45 19.36 0.49 6.41
N ARG A 46 18.28 0.74 7.14
CA ARG A 46 16.96 0.09 7.01
C ARG A 46 15.99 0.87 6.10
N ALA A 47 16.36 2.06 5.65
CA ALA A 47 15.60 2.82 4.66
C ALA A 47 16.53 3.53 3.67
N SER A 48 15.99 3.83 2.49
CA SER A 48 16.65 4.64 1.47
C SER A 48 15.67 5.66 0.92
N ILE A 49 16.18 6.82 0.50
CA ILE A 49 15.38 7.88 -0.10
C ILE A 49 15.81 8.02 -1.56
N VAL A 50 14.86 7.89 -2.48
CA VAL A 50 15.10 8.14 -3.91
C VAL A 50 14.46 9.48 -4.27
N SER A 51 15.30 10.48 -4.54
CA SER A 51 14.87 11.86 -4.84
C SER A 51 14.90 12.16 -6.34
N ASN A 52 14.27 13.26 -6.75
CA ASN A 52 14.24 13.74 -8.14
C ASN A 52 13.67 12.71 -9.14
N MET A 53 12.66 11.97 -8.68
CA MET A 53 11.97 10.96 -9.47
C MET A 53 10.72 11.54 -10.14
N GLY A 54 10.35 10.97 -11.29
CA GLY A 54 9.11 11.28 -11.98
C GLY A 54 8.98 10.45 -13.26
N PRO A 55 7.76 10.30 -13.80
CA PRO A 55 7.55 9.63 -15.09
C PRO A 55 8.34 10.34 -16.20
N MET A 56 9.10 9.57 -16.97
CA MET A 56 9.86 10.07 -18.13
C MET A 56 9.62 9.16 -19.33
N LEU A 57 9.39 9.77 -20.50
CA LEU A 57 9.26 9.05 -21.77
C LEU A 57 10.61 8.47 -22.24
N ALA A 58 11.67 9.25 -22.08
CA ALA A 58 13.03 8.91 -22.42
C ALA A 58 14.00 9.77 -21.59
N PRO A 59 15.28 9.36 -21.45
CA PRO A 59 16.30 10.24 -20.88
C PRO A 59 16.36 11.58 -21.65
N ALA A 60 16.27 12.69 -20.92
CA ALA A 60 16.31 14.03 -21.49
C ALA A 60 16.95 15.03 -20.51
N THR A 61 17.61 16.05 -21.05
CA THR A 61 18.11 17.19 -20.28
C THR A 61 16.99 18.18 -19.96
N LYS A 62 17.21 19.03 -18.95
CA LYS A 62 16.29 20.12 -18.63
C LYS A 62 16.01 21.03 -19.82
N SER A 63 17.03 21.35 -20.62
CA SER A 63 16.88 22.21 -21.79
C SER A 63 15.96 21.58 -22.84
N GLU A 64 16.13 20.28 -23.09
CA GLU A 64 15.29 19.53 -24.05
C GLU A 64 13.85 19.43 -23.57
N LEU A 65 13.61 19.16 -22.29
CA LEU A 65 12.25 19.13 -21.73
C LEU A 65 11.56 20.50 -21.81
N LEU A 66 12.31 21.60 -21.72
CA LEU A 66 11.77 22.95 -21.84
C LEU A 66 11.48 23.35 -23.31
N SER A 67 12.30 22.89 -24.26
CA SER A 67 12.17 23.25 -25.68
C SER A 67 11.32 22.27 -26.50
N ASN A 68 11.10 21.05 -26.01
CA ASN A 68 10.36 20.00 -26.72
C ASN A 68 9.27 19.37 -25.86
N SER A 69 8.02 19.71 -26.14
CA SER A 69 6.86 19.16 -25.42
C SER A 69 6.65 17.66 -25.66
N GLN A 70 7.17 17.10 -26.75
CA GLN A 70 7.04 15.66 -27.07
C GLN A 70 7.87 14.76 -26.15
N LEU A 71 8.82 15.33 -25.39
CA LEU A 71 9.62 14.60 -24.41
C LEU A 71 8.96 14.60 -23.01
N LYS A 72 7.87 15.33 -22.82
CA LYS A 72 7.16 15.40 -21.53
C LYS A 72 6.21 14.22 -21.38
N PRO A 73 6.06 13.64 -20.18
CA PRO A 73 5.07 12.61 -19.95
C PRO A 73 3.65 13.15 -20.23
N PRO A 74 2.71 12.27 -20.65
CA PRO A 74 1.32 12.67 -20.86
C PRO A 74 0.72 13.21 -19.57
N GLN A 75 -0.16 14.21 -19.68
CA GLN A 75 -0.88 14.81 -18.55
C GLN A 75 0.08 15.27 -17.42
N LEU A 76 1.25 15.81 -17.77
CA LEU A 76 2.16 16.38 -16.79
C LEU A 76 1.42 17.42 -15.92
N PHE A 77 1.64 17.36 -14.61
CA PHE A 77 0.97 18.15 -13.55
C PHE A 77 -0.43 17.68 -13.13
N SER A 78 -1.01 16.67 -13.78
CA SER A 78 -2.27 16.06 -13.31
C SER A 78 -1.98 14.97 -12.26
N HIS A 79 -2.43 15.19 -11.01
CA HIS A 79 -2.11 14.29 -9.89
C HIS A 79 -2.56 12.84 -10.14
N ASN A 80 -3.81 12.66 -10.55
CA ASN A 80 -4.40 11.34 -10.83
C ASN A 80 -3.69 10.67 -12.02
N ASP A 81 -3.44 11.40 -13.11
CA ASP A 81 -2.79 10.81 -14.28
C ASP A 81 -1.35 10.41 -13.99
N GLN A 82 -0.59 11.26 -13.29
CA GLN A 82 0.79 10.92 -12.89
C GLN A 82 0.80 9.71 -11.93
N GLN A 83 -0.16 9.60 -11.02
CA GLN A 83 -0.31 8.42 -10.18
C GLN A 83 -0.60 7.16 -11.02
N SER A 84 -1.44 7.26 -12.05
CA SER A 84 -1.69 6.15 -12.99
C SER A 84 -0.43 5.72 -13.73
N LEU A 85 0.44 6.65 -14.14
CA LEU A 85 1.72 6.32 -14.77
C LEU A 85 2.64 5.53 -13.81
N TRP A 86 2.68 5.91 -12.53
CA TRP A 86 3.44 5.18 -11.50
C TRP A 86 2.90 3.78 -11.25
N GLN A 87 1.58 3.65 -11.10
CA GLN A 87 0.94 2.37 -10.79
C GLN A 87 0.91 1.41 -11.99
N SER A 88 0.85 1.94 -13.21
CA SER A 88 0.89 1.16 -14.44
C SER A 88 2.29 0.85 -14.93
N ALA A 89 3.29 1.69 -14.61
CA ALA A 89 4.61 1.71 -15.22
C ALA A 89 4.59 1.83 -16.76
N LEU A 90 3.52 2.39 -17.32
CA LEU A 90 3.37 2.67 -18.75
C LEU A 90 3.13 4.15 -18.96
N MET A 91 3.65 4.69 -20.06
CA MET A 91 3.46 6.09 -20.44
C MET A 91 2.11 6.29 -21.17
N ASP A 92 1.04 5.73 -20.61
CA ASP A 92 -0.33 5.80 -21.13
C ASP A 92 -1.32 5.84 -19.96
N THR A 93 -2.07 6.94 -19.87
CA THR A 93 -3.04 7.18 -18.79
C THR A 93 -4.36 6.44 -19.00
N ASN A 94 -4.59 5.85 -20.18
CA ASN A 94 -5.79 5.06 -20.47
C ASN A 94 -5.65 3.58 -20.11
N ASN A 95 -4.44 3.13 -19.77
CA ASN A 95 -4.23 1.75 -19.35
C ASN A 95 -4.97 1.49 -18.03
N THR A 96 -5.60 0.33 -17.92
CA THR A 96 -6.41 -0.08 -16.75
C THR A 96 -5.71 -1.10 -15.85
N SER A 97 -4.57 -1.64 -16.29
CA SER A 97 -3.79 -2.63 -15.53
C SER A 97 -2.60 -2.00 -14.82
N GLY A 98 -2.28 -2.47 -13.62
CA GLY A 98 -1.08 -2.10 -12.88
C GLY A 98 0.04 -3.12 -13.06
N TRP A 99 1.28 -2.70 -12.83
CA TRP A 99 2.41 -3.62 -12.95
C TRP A 99 2.42 -4.69 -11.83
N GLY A 100 1.89 -4.39 -10.64
CA GLY A 100 1.69 -5.37 -9.58
C GLY A 100 0.63 -6.41 -9.93
N GLY A 101 -0.49 -5.99 -10.53
CA GLY A 101 -1.53 -6.87 -11.02
C GLY A 101 -1.06 -7.77 -12.17
N ARG A 102 -0.31 -7.21 -13.14
CA ARG A 102 0.31 -8.02 -14.21
C ARG A 102 1.34 -9.01 -13.67
N MET A 103 2.08 -8.64 -12.63
CA MET A 103 2.97 -9.58 -11.95
C MET A 103 2.17 -10.68 -11.23
N ALA A 104 1.06 -10.36 -10.57
CA ALA A 104 0.17 -11.35 -9.97
C ALA A 104 -0.40 -12.32 -11.01
N ASP A 105 -0.81 -11.84 -12.19
CA ASP A 105 -1.28 -12.68 -13.30
C ASP A 105 -0.25 -13.75 -13.72
N LEU A 106 1.05 -13.42 -13.61
CA LEU A 106 2.14 -14.34 -13.99
C LEU A 106 2.53 -15.30 -12.87
N LEU A 107 2.30 -14.92 -11.60
CA LEU A 107 2.75 -15.67 -10.43
C LEU A 107 1.65 -16.48 -9.76
N MET A 108 0.37 -16.17 -10.06
CA MET A 108 -0.75 -16.85 -9.43
C MET A 108 -0.77 -18.33 -9.79
N ASP A 109 -1.06 -19.16 -8.79
CA ASP A 109 -1.44 -20.55 -8.99
C ASP A 109 -2.93 -20.59 -9.32
N ALA A 110 -3.28 -21.11 -10.49
CA ALA A 110 -4.67 -21.22 -10.94
C ALA A 110 -5.50 -22.16 -10.05
N GLU A 111 -4.85 -23.07 -9.32
CA GLU A 111 -5.51 -23.98 -8.39
C GLU A 111 -5.75 -23.33 -7.01
N GLN A 112 -5.07 -22.21 -6.70
CA GLN A 112 -5.32 -21.44 -5.46
C GLN A 112 -6.38 -20.35 -5.69
N ARG A 113 -7.48 -20.45 -4.93
CA ARG A 113 -8.58 -19.47 -4.96
C ARG A 113 -8.28 -18.17 -4.24
N LEU A 114 -7.37 -18.18 -3.26
CA LEU A 114 -7.01 -16.99 -2.51
C LEU A 114 -6.04 -16.13 -3.32
N PRO A 115 -6.34 -14.84 -3.56
CA PRO A 115 -5.44 -13.99 -4.32
C PRO A 115 -4.09 -13.77 -3.63
N LEU A 116 -3.04 -13.58 -4.45
CA LEU A 116 -1.71 -13.18 -3.97
C LEU A 116 -1.66 -11.69 -3.58
N SER A 117 -2.61 -10.89 -4.03
CA SER A 117 -2.65 -9.44 -3.82
C SER A 117 -3.66 -9.08 -2.72
N PHE A 118 -3.23 -8.30 -1.73
CA PHE A 118 -4.07 -7.79 -0.65
C PHE A 118 -3.99 -6.26 -0.60
N SER A 119 -5.13 -5.58 -0.54
CA SER A 119 -5.20 -4.13 -0.39
C SER A 119 -5.85 -3.75 0.93
N LEU A 120 -5.19 -2.89 1.68
CA LEU A 120 -5.74 -2.20 2.84
C LEU A 120 -5.89 -0.68 2.60
N GLY A 121 -5.34 -0.18 1.49
CA GLY A 121 -5.47 1.19 1.03
C GLY A 121 -6.59 1.43 0.01
N GLY A 122 -7.53 0.49 -0.11
CA GLY A 122 -8.64 0.55 -1.08
C GLY A 122 -8.29 0.08 -2.49
N THR A 123 -9.25 0.19 -3.41
CA THR A 123 -9.06 -0.19 -4.82
C THR A 123 -7.98 0.68 -5.47
N ASN A 124 -7.00 0.05 -6.12
CA ASN A 124 -5.89 0.74 -6.77
C ASN A 124 -5.56 0.10 -8.13
N GLN A 125 -5.01 0.90 -9.04
CA GLN A 125 -4.59 0.42 -10.34
C GLN A 125 -3.38 -0.50 -10.23
N PHE A 126 -2.45 -0.25 -9.30
CA PHE A 126 -1.21 -1.00 -9.14
C PHE A 126 -1.44 -2.52 -9.05
N GLN A 127 -2.46 -2.95 -8.30
CA GLN A 127 -2.84 -4.35 -8.13
C GLN A 127 -3.90 -4.84 -9.15
N SER A 128 -4.28 -4.02 -10.12
CA SER A 128 -5.25 -4.38 -11.17
C SER A 128 -4.60 -5.29 -12.23
N GLY A 129 -4.92 -6.58 -12.20
CA GLY A 129 -4.51 -7.57 -13.20
C GLY A 129 -5.63 -7.88 -14.20
N ARG A 130 -5.31 -8.66 -15.25
CA ARG A 130 -6.30 -9.18 -16.20
C ARG A 130 -7.07 -10.37 -15.62
N ILE A 131 -6.40 -11.19 -14.80
CA ILE A 131 -6.95 -12.40 -14.20
C ILE A 131 -6.97 -12.23 -12.68
N ALA A 132 -5.79 -11.98 -12.10
CA ALA A 132 -5.60 -11.78 -10.68
C ALA A 132 -6.36 -10.55 -10.21
N GLN A 133 -7.21 -10.76 -9.21
CA GLN A 133 -7.89 -9.71 -8.47
C GLN A 133 -7.15 -9.50 -7.14
N HIS A 134 -7.34 -8.35 -6.49
CA HIS A 134 -6.86 -8.18 -5.12
C HIS A 134 -7.97 -8.48 -4.12
N TYR A 135 -7.58 -9.00 -2.96
CA TYR A 135 -8.42 -9.11 -1.79
C TYR A 135 -8.42 -7.75 -1.07
N SER A 136 -9.58 -7.12 -0.91
CA SER A 136 -9.70 -5.87 -0.15
C SER A 136 -10.03 -6.19 1.31
N MET A 137 -9.23 -5.67 2.23
CA MET A 137 -9.37 -5.89 3.67
C MET A 137 -9.29 -4.56 4.41
N ASN A 138 -10.04 -4.42 5.51
CA ASN A 138 -9.84 -3.30 6.42
C ASN A 138 -8.67 -3.60 7.38
N SER A 139 -8.23 -2.59 8.13
CA SER A 139 -7.14 -2.75 9.09
C SER A 139 -7.51 -3.54 10.35
N GLU A 140 -8.81 -3.77 10.58
CA GLU A 140 -9.34 -4.59 11.68
C GLU A 140 -9.38 -6.10 11.32
N GLY A 141 -9.10 -6.45 10.07
CA GLY A 141 -8.97 -7.82 9.58
C GLY A 141 -10.07 -8.25 8.63
N VAL A 142 -10.36 -9.56 8.63
CA VAL A 142 -11.30 -10.18 7.70
C VAL A 142 -12.74 -9.83 8.07
N GLU A 143 -13.43 -9.13 7.18
CA GLU A 143 -14.83 -8.78 7.38
C GLU A 143 -15.75 -9.91 6.91
N GLN A 144 -16.67 -10.34 7.78
CA GLN A 144 -17.70 -11.32 7.46
C GLN A 144 -19.01 -10.61 7.13
N PHE A 145 -19.80 -11.18 6.22
CA PHE A 145 -21.18 -10.74 6.02
C PHE A 145 -21.95 -10.92 7.34
N GLY A 146 -22.35 -9.82 8.00
CA GLY A 146 -22.94 -9.90 9.35
C GLY A 146 -24.12 -10.88 9.48
N GLY A 147 -25.02 -10.89 8.49
CA GLY A 147 -26.16 -11.80 8.44
C GLY A 147 -25.83 -13.26 8.05
N LEU A 148 -24.58 -13.54 7.66
CA LEU A 148 -24.09 -14.84 7.22
C LEU A 148 -22.81 -15.26 7.97
N ASN A 149 -22.49 -14.61 9.10
CA ASN A 149 -21.28 -14.90 9.85
C ASN A 149 -21.45 -16.24 10.59
N PRO A 150 -20.61 -17.26 10.29
CA PRO A 150 -20.75 -18.61 10.83
C PRO A 150 -20.36 -18.74 12.30
N ILE A 151 -19.77 -17.71 12.92
CA ILE A 151 -19.47 -17.72 14.36
C ILE A 151 -20.73 -17.72 15.22
N TYR A 152 -21.86 -17.26 14.67
CA TYR A 152 -23.14 -17.23 15.34
C TYR A 152 -24.03 -18.36 14.83
N ASP A 153 -24.31 -19.35 15.68
CA ASP A 153 -25.13 -20.52 15.38
C ASP A 153 -26.54 -20.17 14.86
N TRP A 154 -27.14 -19.08 15.34
CA TRP A 154 -28.45 -18.58 14.87
C TRP A 154 -28.45 -18.15 13.40
N ASN A 155 -27.28 -17.99 12.76
CA ASN A 155 -27.19 -17.70 11.33
C ASN A 155 -27.23 -18.96 10.45
N ASN A 156 -27.12 -20.18 11.00
CA ASN A 156 -26.99 -21.41 10.21
C ASN A 156 -28.11 -21.56 9.15
N ALA A 157 -29.37 -21.40 9.55
CA ALA A 157 -30.49 -21.49 8.61
C ALA A 157 -30.46 -20.40 7.51
N ARG A 158 -29.97 -19.19 7.84
CA ARG A 158 -29.82 -18.09 6.88
C ARG A 158 -28.70 -18.37 5.88
N ILE A 159 -27.57 -18.88 6.36
CA ILE A 159 -26.43 -19.30 5.53
C ILE A 159 -26.89 -20.38 4.55
N GLU A 160 -27.53 -21.44 5.04
CA GLU A 160 -28.04 -22.54 4.21
C GLU A 160 -29.04 -22.06 3.16
N HIS A 161 -29.97 -21.18 3.53
CA HIS A 161 -30.91 -20.59 2.58
C HIS A 161 -30.21 -19.72 1.53
N HIS A 162 -29.26 -18.87 1.94
CA HIS A 162 -28.48 -18.05 1.03
C HIS A 162 -27.68 -18.89 0.03
N LEU A 163 -27.01 -19.95 0.50
CA LEU A 163 -26.26 -20.86 -0.37
C LEU A 163 -27.18 -21.57 -1.38
N ARG A 164 -28.40 -21.95 -1.00
CA ARG A 164 -29.37 -22.49 -1.97
C ARG A 164 -29.73 -21.49 -3.07
N MET A 165 -29.98 -20.23 -2.72
CA MET A 165 -30.29 -19.18 -3.70
C MET A 165 -29.10 -18.87 -4.61
N VAL A 166 -27.90 -18.80 -4.05
CA VAL A 166 -26.66 -18.54 -4.81
C VAL A 166 -26.39 -19.70 -5.79
N ASN A 167 -26.57 -20.94 -5.35
CA ASN A 167 -26.37 -22.12 -6.19
C ASN A 167 -27.49 -22.34 -7.24
N SER A 168 -28.64 -21.67 -7.12
CA SER A 168 -29.72 -21.75 -8.11
C SER A 168 -29.57 -20.75 -9.27
N ALA A 169 -28.44 -20.05 -9.36
CA ALA A 169 -28.18 -19.08 -10.44
C ALA A 169 -28.06 -19.77 -11.81
N ASP A 170 -28.95 -19.41 -12.74
CA ASP A 170 -29.11 -20.12 -14.01
C ASP A 170 -28.45 -19.40 -15.19
N ASP A 171 -28.60 -18.07 -15.29
CA ASP A 171 -28.01 -17.27 -16.36
C ASP A 171 -26.53 -16.91 -16.09
N THR A 172 -25.81 -16.53 -17.15
CA THR A 172 -24.37 -16.23 -17.07
C THR A 172 -24.04 -15.12 -16.07
N PHE A 173 -24.86 -14.08 -15.96
CA PHE A 173 -24.59 -12.95 -15.06
C PHE A 173 -24.83 -13.36 -13.61
N SER A 174 -25.98 -13.98 -13.31
CA SER A 174 -26.26 -14.45 -11.95
C SER A 174 -25.26 -15.52 -11.51
N ARG A 175 -24.79 -16.39 -12.41
CA ARG A 175 -23.77 -17.40 -12.12
C ARG A 175 -22.39 -16.79 -11.83
N ALA A 176 -22.00 -15.77 -12.59
CA ALA A 176 -20.74 -15.05 -12.33
C ALA A 176 -20.77 -14.36 -10.96
N TYR A 177 -21.89 -13.70 -10.63
CA TYR A 177 -22.10 -13.10 -9.32
C TYR A 177 -22.10 -14.16 -8.20
N ALA A 178 -22.81 -15.27 -8.41
CA ALA A 178 -22.89 -16.38 -7.46
C ALA A 178 -21.50 -16.96 -7.15
N ASN A 179 -20.70 -17.25 -8.18
CA ASN A 179 -19.32 -17.72 -8.02
C ASN A 179 -18.50 -16.72 -7.20
N LYS A 180 -18.61 -15.41 -7.50
CA LYS A 180 -17.88 -14.39 -6.74
C LYS A 180 -18.26 -14.37 -5.25
N ILE A 181 -19.54 -14.55 -4.93
CA ILE A 181 -20.00 -14.62 -3.53
C ILE A 181 -19.46 -15.86 -2.82
N LEU A 182 -19.46 -17.01 -3.50
CA LEU A 182 -18.90 -18.25 -2.96
C LEU A 182 -17.38 -18.12 -2.72
N ASP A 183 -16.65 -17.56 -3.68
CA ASP A 183 -15.21 -17.32 -3.59
C ASP A 183 -14.87 -16.38 -2.43
N VAL A 184 -15.62 -15.28 -2.26
CA VAL A 184 -15.42 -14.35 -1.14
C VAL A 184 -15.62 -15.07 0.19
N ARG A 185 -16.68 -15.88 0.32
CA ARG A 185 -16.95 -16.61 1.56
C ARG A 185 -15.85 -17.60 1.90
N GLU A 186 -15.39 -18.38 0.92
CA GLU A 186 -14.31 -19.34 1.11
C GLU A 186 -12.99 -18.65 1.44
N ASN A 187 -12.62 -17.61 0.70
CA ASN A 187 -11.41 -16.84 0.95
C ASN A 187 -11.43 -16.17 2.32
N ASN A 188 -12.58 -15.63 2.76
CA ASN A 188 -12.72 -15.06 4.10
C ASN A 188 -12.52 -16.12 5.19
N ALA A 189 -13.08 -17.32 5.02
CA ALA A 189 -12.92 -18.41 5.98
C ALA A 189 -11.45 -18.88 6.04
N ASN A 190 -10.82 -19.09 4.88
CA ASN A 190 -9.42 -19.50 4.78
C ASN A 190 -8.49 -18.47 5.41
N LEU A 191 -8.69 -17.18 5.09
CA LEU A 191 -7.87 -16.09 5.62
C LEU A 191 -8.08 -15.91 7.14
N SER A 192 -9.33 -15.99 7.61
CA SER A 192 -9.63 -15.91 9.05
C SER A 192 -8.95 -17.03 9.82
N ALA A 193 -9.01 -18.27 9.31
CA ALA A 193 -8.37 -19.43 9.92
C ALA A 193 -6.84 -19.30 9.94
N ALA A 194 -6.23 -18.79 8.85
CA ALA A 194 -4.79 -18.60 8.76
C ALA A 194 -4.27 -17.47 9.66
N LEU A 195 -5.07 -16.42 9.89
CA LEU A 195 -4.72 -15.29 10.75
C LEU A 195 -4.99 -15.53 12.24
N ALA A 196 -5.89 -16.45 12.59
CA ALA A 196 -6.26 -16.76 13.97
C ALA A 196 -5.07 -17.16 14.88
N PRO A 197 -4.12 -18.04 14.45
CA PRO A 197 -2.99 -18.41 15.29
C PRO A 197 -1.85 -17.38 15.28
N ILE A 198 -1.96 -16.31 14.48
CA ILE A 198 -0.91 -15.29 14.41
C ILE A 198 -1.14 -14.27 15.53
N ASP A 199 -0.25 -14.29 16.51
CA ASP A 199 -0.29 -13.35 17.63
C ASP A 199 0.00 -11.91 17.17
N ALA A 200 -0.59 -10.96 17.91
CA ALA A 200 -0.19 -9.57 17.84
C ALA A 200 1.20 -9.40 18.46
N THR A 201 2.05 -8.58 17.86
CA THR A 201 3.33 -8.23 18.47
C THR A 201 3.16 -7.14 19.52
N SER A 202 4.13 -7.03 20.42
CA SER A 202 4.19 -5.93 21.41
C SER A 202 4.82 -4.66 20.84
N VAL A 203 5.03 -4.59 19.52
CA VAL A 203 5.68 -3.44 18.87
C VAL A 203 4.74 -2.25 18.89
N ASP A 204 5.16 -1.17 19.53
CA ASP A 204 4.47 0.12 19.49
C ASP A 204 4.90 0.89 18.24
N TYR A 205 3.93 1.21 17.37
CA TYR A 205 4.16 2.01 16.17
C TYR A 205 4.31 3.51 16.48
N GLY A 206 4.05 3.93 17.73
CA GLY A 206 4.14 5.33 18.17
C GLY A 206 3.03 6.23 17.62
N THR A 207 2.09 5.67 16.86
CA THR A 207 0.92 6.34 16.30
C THR A 207 -0.22 5.35 16.08
N ASN A 208 -1.45 5.84 16.10
CA ASN A 208 -2.66 5.06 15.85
C ASN A 208 -3.41 5.56 14.60
N GLU A 209 -2.71 6.29 13.74
CA GLU A 209 -3.19 6.77 12.44
C GLU A 209 -3.38 5.61 11.45
N ASP A 210 -4.23 5.81 10.45
CA ASP A 210 -4.73 4.73 9.60
C ASP A 210 -3.63 3.93 8.88
N LEU A 211 -2.58 4.60 8.37
CA LEU A 211 -1.44 3.93 7.73
C LEU A 211 -0.75 2.93 8.68
N ALA A 212 -0.58 3.26 9.96
CA ALA A 212 0.04 2.35 10.92
C ALA A 212 -0.80 1.10 11.12
N LYS A 213 -2.12 1.25 11.22
CA LYS A 213 -3.06 0.11 11.34
C LYS A 213 -3.05 -0.76 10.08
N GLN A 214 -3.03 -0.15 8.90
CA GLN A 214 -2.87 -0.88 7.64
C GLN A 214 -1.57 -1.69 7.64
N LEU A 215 -0.45 -1.09 8.03
CA LEU A 215 0.85 -1.78 8.07
C LEU A 215 0.92 -2.88 9.15
N GLN A 216 0.29 -2.70 10.31
CA GLN A 216 0.16 -3.76 11.33
C GLN A 216 -0.60 -4.98 10.79
N ALA A 217 -1.73 -4.75 10.12
CA ALA A 217 -2.51 -5.81 9.50
C ALA A 217 -1.74 -6.49 8.36
N ILE A 218 -0.97 -5.74 7.56
CA ILE A 218 -0.07 -6.29 6.53
C ILE A 218 1.02 -7.16 7.17
N ALA A 219 1.67 -6.73 8.26
CA ALA A 219 2.68 -7.54 8.95
C ALA A 219 2.10 -8.88 9.43
N LYS A 220 0.86 -8.86 9.92
CA LYS A 220 0.12 -10.08 10.30
C LYS A 220 -0.17 -10.99 9.10
N LEU A 221 -0.57 -10.43 7.96
CA LEU A 221 -0.79 -11.18 6.71
C LEU A 221 0.51 -11.82 6.19
N ILE A 222 1.62 -11.09 6.23
CA ILE A 222 2.94 -11.62 5.85
C ILE A 222 3.33 -12.80 6.75
N ALA A 223 3.08 -12.70 8.06
CA ALA A 223 3.34 -13.81 8.98
C ALA A 223 2.48 -15.06 8.69
N ALA A 224 1.30 -14.90 8.09
CA ALA A 224 0.44 -16.00 7.69
C ALA A 224 0.78 -16.60 6.32
N GLN A 225 1.75 -16.05 5.58
CA GLN A 225 2.09 -16.45 4.21
C GLN A 225 2.25 -17.97 4.04
N SER A 226 3.00 -18.61 4.92
CA SER A 226 3.26 -20.06 4.85
C SER A 226 2.00 -20.90 5.09
N THR A 227 1.18 -20.51 6.07
CA THR A 227 -0.13 -21.13 6.35
C THR A 227 -1.10 -20.98 5.18
N LEU A 228 -1.01 -19.86 4.44
CA LEU A 228 -1.78 -19.61 3.24
C LEU A 228 -1.25 -20.35 2.00
N GLY A 229 -0.09 -21.01 2.11
CA GLY A 229 0.53 -21.73 0.98
C GLY A 229 0.97 -20.80 -0.16
N GLN A 230 1.18 -19.52 0.11
CA GLN A 230 1.52 -18.52 -0.91
C GLN A 230 3.03 -18.32 -0.99
N SER A 231 3.60 -18.39 -2.19
CA SER A 231 5.04 -18.17 -2.37
C SER A 231 5.42 -16.69 -2.49
N ARG A 232 4.46 -15.85 -2.89
CA ARG A 232 4.63 -14.40 -3.11
C ARG A 232 3.34 -13.71 -2.74
N GLN A 233 3.45 -12.53 -2.14
CA GLN A 233 2.30 -11.70 -1.81
C GLN A 233 2.59 -10.25 -2.19
N ILE A 234 1.56 -9.54 -2.62
CA ILE A 234 1.64 -8.12 -2.99
C ILE A 234 0.68 -7.36 -2.08
N PHE A 235 1.19 -6.40 -1.32
CA PHE A 235 0.40 -5.61 -0.40
C PHE A 235 0.26 -4.17 -0.89
N PHE A 236 -0.85 -3.54 -0.57
CA PHE A 236 -1.05 -2.11 -0.81
C PHE A 236 -1.59 -1.43 0.43
N ALA A 237 -0.87 -0.40 0.88
CA ALA A 237 -1.29 0.54 1.90
C ALA A 237 -1.30 1.95 1.31
N SER A 238 -2.09 2.85 1.88
CA SER A 238 -2.26 4.20 1.37
C SER A 238 -2.25 5.24 2.48
N LEU A 239 -1.58 6.36 2.22
CA LEU A 239 -1.62 7.59 3.01
C LEU A 239 -1.84 8.77 2.07
N GLY A 240 -3.03 9.38 2.16
CA GLY A 240 -3.35 10.60 1.42
C GLY A 240 -2.96 11.89 2.17
N GLY A 241 -3.37 13.03 1.61
CA GLY A 241 -3.32 14.34 2.30
C GLY A 241 -2.11 15.22 1.98
N PHE A 242 -1.19 14.76 1.13
CA PHE A 242 0.01 15.54 0.77
C PHE A 242 -0.25 16.73 -0.17
N ASP A 243 -1.39 16.74 -0.86
CA ASP A 243 -1.84 17.89 -1.64
C ASP A 243 -2.68 18.82 -0.75
N THR A 244 -1.98 19.64 0.05
CA THR A 244 -2.63 20.35 1.15
C THR A 244 -3.45 21.56 0.68
N HIS A 245 -3.14 22.14 -0.50
CA HIS A 245 -3.65 23.42 -1.07
C HIS A 245 -3.51 24.67 -0.18
N ASP A 246 -3.75 24.54 1.13
CA ASP A 246 -3.52 25.48 2.20
C ASP A 246 -2.91 24.74 3.43
N ASN A 247 -2.76 25.42 4.56
CA ASN A 247 -2.40 24.82 5.87
C ASN A 247 -1.17 23.89 5.89
N GLN A 248 -0.26 24.01 4.91
CA GLN A 248 0.87 23.09 4.76
C GLN A 248 1.79 23.08 5.98
N ALA A 249 1.97 24.24 6.63
CA ALA A 249 2.77 24.37 7.84
C ALA A 249 2.23 23.51 9.01
N TYR A 250 0.93 23.19 9.01
CA TYR A 250 0.29 22.34 10.01
C TYR A 250 0.17 20.88 9.54
N LEU A 251 -0.27 20.66 8.29
CA LEU A 251 -0.56 19.33 7.75
C LEU A 251 0.70 18.53 7.44
N LEU A 252 1.70 19.15 6.79
CA LEU A 252 2.90 18.44 6.34
C LEU A 252 3.71 17.82 7.50
N PRO A 253 3.98 18.52 8.63
CA PRO A 253 4.68 17.90 9.76
C PRO A 253 3.94 16.70 10.35
N ARG A 254 2.59 16.70 10.37
CA ARG A 254 1.78 15.58 10.86
C ARG A 254 1.84 14.39 9.89
N LEU A 255 1.69 14.63 8.59
CA LEU A 255 1.79 13.57 7.57
C LEU A 255 3.18 12.93 7.56
N GLN A 256 4.23 13.74 7.69
CA GLN A 256 5.60 13.26 7.82
C GLN A 256 5.80 12.41 9.08
N GLN A 257 5.22 12.84 10.21
CA GLN A 257 5.26 12.06 11.45
C GLN A 257 4.54 10.72 11.29
N THR A 258 3.32 10.72 10.73
CA THR A 258 2.54 9.51 10.49
C THR A 258 3.29 8.53 9.59
N LEU A 259 3.80 8.99 8.45
CA LEU A 259 4.59 8.16 7.53
C LEU A 259 5.83 7.59 8.22
N SER A 260 6.58 8.47 8.90
CA SER A 260 7.83 8.11 9.57
C SER A 260 7.64 7.08 10.67
N LEU A 261 6.63 7.26 11.53
CA LEU A 261 6.34 6.34 12.63
C LEU A 261 5.76 5.03 12.13
N ALA A 262 4.84 5.07 11.16
CA ALA A 262 4.23 3.88 10.60
C ALA A 262 5.26 2.96 9.91
N LEU A 263 6.20 3.53 9.15
CA LEU A 263 7.28 2.76 8.51
C LEU A 263 8.26 2.17 9.54
N ALA A 264 8.63 2.93 10.58
CA ALA A 264 9.52 2.43 11.63
C ALA A 264 8.88 1.33 12.48
N GLY A 265 7.60 1.49 12.82
CA GLY A 265 6.83 0.45 13.48
C GLY A 265 6.70 -0.81 12.62
N PHE A 266 6.46 -0.67 11.32
CA PHE A 266 6.37 -1.80 10.40
C PHE A 266 7.68 -2.56 10.25
N ASP A 267 8.81 -1.86 10.07
CA ASP A 267 10.12 -2.48 10.03
C ASP A 267 10.43 -3.22 11.35
N ALA A 268 10.13 -2.61 12.50
CA ALA A 268 10.31 -3.23 13.81
C ALA A 268 9.40 -4.47 14.01
N ASP A 269 8.16 -4.44 13.53
CA ASP A 269 7.23 -5.58 13.58
C ASP A 269 7.72 -6.74 12.72
N LEU A 270 8.18 -6.45 11.50
CA LEU A 270 8.79 -7.47 10.63
C LEU A 270 10.06 -8.05 11.25
N GLN A 271 10.89 -7.24 11.92
CA GLN A 271 12.05 -7.72 12.66
C GLN A 271 11.65 -8.62 13.84
N ALA A 272 10.66 -8.22 14.64
CA ALA A 272 10.13 -9.01 15.75
C ALA A 272 9.56 -10.36 15.28
N ARG A 273 9.02 -10.41 14.06
CA ARG A 273 8.52 -11.63 13.40
C ARG A 273 9.60 -12.45 12.70
N GLY A 274 10.83 -11.94 12.57
CA GLY A 274 11.91 -12.59 11.82
C GLY A 274 11.72 -12.58 10.29
N LEU A 275 10.91 -11.65 9.77
CA LEU A 275 10.51 -11.56 8.36
C LEU A 275 11.14 -10.36 7.63
N SER A 276 11.98 -9.58 8.32
CA SER A 276 12.48 -8.29 7.85
C SER A 276 13.38 -8.34 6.59
N GLU A 277 13.91 -9.52 6.25
CA GLU A 277 14.72 -9.76 5.05
C GLU A 277 13.91 -10.40 3.90
N GLN A 278 12.61 -10.60 4.09
CA GLN A 278 11.71 -11.22 3.11
C GLN A 278 10.72 -10.23 2.48
N VAL A 279 10.79 -8.96 2.88
CA VAL A 279 9.83 -7.92 2.51
C VAL A 279 10.58 -6.72 1.95
N VAL A 280 10.08 -6.19 0.83
CA VAL A 280 10.52 -4.90 0.29
C VAL A 280 9.32 -3.96 0.32
N THR A 281 9.48 -2.82 0.97
CA THR A 281 8.48 -1.74 1.03
C THR A 281 8.97 -0.55 0.24
N PHE A 282 8.11 0.03 -0.61
CA PHE A 282 8.43 1.14 -1.50
C PHE A 282 7.20 2.01 -1.75
#